data_AF-A0A1S7DQQ5-F1
#
_entry.id   AF-A0A1S7DQQ5-F1
#
_cell.length_a   1.000
_cell.length_b   1.000
_cell.length_c   1.000
_cell.angle_alpha   90.00
_cell.angle_beta   90.00
_cell.angle_gamma   90.00
#
_symmetry.space_group_name_H-M   'P 1'
#
loop_
_entity.id
_entity.type
_entity.pdbx_description
1 polymer ?
#
loop_
_entity_poly.entity_id
_entity_poly.type
_entity_poly.pdbx_seq_one_letter_code
_entity_poly.pdbx_strand_id
1 'polypeptide(L)'
;MSFIGFVIVFVIVVSIYYIYVGYSSEGNTNDSKKDTNTIDVDIPHPVKSHPIKVFQYLEKTRAPYLGDIYYQLEQQGLFSDYRIKDAFREKLDKGTLNGARWRDKLTYQELKDFYDEEIPNYNYVTTFAIAGVSHENRMEYIEKNCFVGDELKLVPEPDNPHDKKAIKILFGRKKIGYVPSKKCIEVLEIIQKGYILKIDEIIKDGFVNVFVSLYESEAILPKLEKEPSYKIDNPDEIVFLSDLHRREITQEEIAELQSRKIDRKYYYPKKDVEDTSSVFYKKKVVITGKFTYFPDRNNLAKLLYDVGADIDTSVTEKVEYVIAGEDAGWRKLEKAEEFGIEIINEDKIIEIFKLKI
;
A
#
# COMPACT_ATOMS: atom_id res chain seq x y z
N MET A 1 -35.23 -4.41 0.80
CA MET A 1 -34.43 -3.24 0.38
C MET A 1 -32.98 -3.64 0.54
N SER A 2 -32.30 -3.92 -0.57
CA SER A 2 -30.87 -4.23 -0.56
C SER A 2 -30.11 -2.95 -0.26
N PHE A 3 -29.34 -2.95 0.83
CA PHE A 3 -28.41 -1.88 1.16
C PHE A 3 -27.25 -1.99 0.16
N ILE A 4 -27.29 -1.19 -0.91
CA ILE A 4 -26.15 -0.96 -1.79
C ILE A 4 -25.15 -0.17 -0.93
N GLY A 5 -24.13 -0.85 -0.43
CA GLY A 5 -23.02 -0.23 0.26
C GLY A 5 -22.29 0.69 -0.70
N PHE A 6 -22.46 2.00 -0.55
CA PHE A 6 -21.60 2.98 -1.20
C PHE A 6 -20.17 2.75 -0.70
N VAL A 7 -19.29 2.21 -1.55
CA VAL A 7 -17.85 2.25 -1.32
C VAL A 7 -17.46 3.72 -1.37
N ILE A 8 -17.24 4.33 -0.20
CA ILE A 8 -16.73 5.70 -0.11
C ILE A 8 -15.29 5.67 -0.61
N VAL A 9 -15.11 5.94 -1.90
CA VAL A 9 -13.82 6.10 -2.54
C VAL A 9 -13.16 7.37 -2.01
N PHE A 10 -12.39 7.23 -0.94
CA PHE A 10 -11.72 8.35 -0.29
C PHE A 10 -10.35 8.61 -0.92
N VAL A 11 -10.23 9.62 -1.78
CA VAL A 11 -8.96 10.07 -2.36
C VAL A 11 -8.23 10.93 -1.35
N ILE A 12 -7.01 10.55 -0.98
CA ILE A 12 -6.09 11.47 -0.30
C ILE A 12 -5.19 12.02 -1.40
N VAL A 13 -5.35 13.32 -1.68
CA VAL A 13 -4.38 14.09 -2.45
C VAL A 13 -3.39 14.66 -1.44
N VAL A 14 -2.16 14.19 -1.51
CA VAL A 14 -1.05 14.78 -0.75
C VAL A 14 -0.43 15.83 -1.66
N SER A 15 -0.61 17.12 -1.31
CA SER A 15 0.06 18.21 -2.01
C SER A 15 1.45 18.38 -1.41
N ILE A 16 2.48 18.18 -2.24
CA ILE A 16 3.88 18.22 -1.78
C ILE A 16 4.48 19.57 -2.16
N TYR A 17 5.11 20.25 -1.21
CA TYR A 17 5.71 21.58 -1.39
C TYR A 17 7.22 21.48 -1.59
N TYR A 18 7.71 21.91 -2.76
CA TYR A 18 9.15 22.03 -3.01
C TYR A 18 9.60 23.48 -2.96
N ILE A 19 10.75 23.75 -2.32
CA ILE A 19 11.42 25.05 -2.33
C ILE A 19 12.58 24.98 -3.32
N TYR A 20 12.54 25.81 -4.35
CA TYR A 20 13.64 25.98 -5.29
C TYR A 20 14.70 26.94 -4.71
N VAL A 21 15.99 26.56 -4.79
CA VAL A 21 17.10 27.52 -4.75
C VAL A 21 17.67 27.60 -6.17
N GLY A 22 17.14 28.53 -6.96
CA GLY A 22 17.68 28.78 -8.28
C GLY A 22 19.02 29.49 -8.21
N TYR A 23 20.09 28.82 -8.63
CA TYR A 23 21.27 29.53 -9.06
C TYR A 23 20.99 30.12 -10.46
N SER A 24 20.59 31.40 -10.47
CA SER A 24 20.61 32.21 -11.69
C SER A 24 22.04 32.28 -12.22
N SER A 25 22.30 31.63 -13.35
CA SER A 25 23.51 31.86 -14.13
C SER A 25 23.36 33.15 -14.94
N GLU A 26 23.21 34.28 -14.26
CA GLU A 26 23.49 35.61 -14.79
C GLU A 26 23.44 36.59 -13.63
N GLY A 27 24.53 37.34 -13.47
CA GLY A 27 24.74 38.20 -12.32
C GLY A 27 23.75 39.36 -12.31
N ASN A 28 22.81 39.32 -11.38
CA ASN A 28 22.40 40.50 -10.64
C ASN A 28 21.79 40.12 -9.29
N THR A 29 22.27 40.78 -8.24
CA THR A 29 21.88 40.56 -6.84
C THR A 29 20.46 41.05 -6.56
N ASN A 30 19.77 40.33 -5.67
CA ASN A 30 18.54 40.67 -4.94
C ASN A 30 17.20 40.41 -5.65
N ASP A 31 16.76 39.14 -5.61
CA ASP A 31 15.49 38.70 -5.00
C ASP A 31 15.23 37.25 -5.42
N SER A 32 15.67 36.28 -4.61
CA SER A 32 15.28 34.87 -4.80
C SER A 32 13.84 34.69 -4.34
N LYS A 33 12.88 34.90 -5.24
CA LYS A 33 11.51 34.42 -5.03
C LYS A 33 11.56 32.90 -4.91
N LYS A 34 11.32 32.40 -3.69
CA LYS A 34 11.02 30.98 -3.44
C LYS A 34 9.67 30.68 -4.07
N ASP A 35 9.67 30.28 -5.34
CA ASP A 35 8.47 29.74 -5.97
C ASP A 35 8.22 28.34 -5.42
N THR A 36 7.16 28.19 -4.63
CA THR A 36 6.71 26.90 -4.10
C THR A 36 5.81 26.22 -5.13
N ASN A 37 6.30 25.14 -5.72
CA ASN A 37 5.50 24.29 -6.61
C ASN A 37 4.81 23.18 -5.80
N THR A 38 3.52 22.98 -6.06
CA THR A 38 2.73 21.87 -5.51
C THR A 38 2.54 20.76 -6.53
N ILE A 39 2.73 19.52 -6.09
CA ILE A 39 2.47 18.31 -6.90
C ILE A 39 1.43 17.48 -6.18
N ASP A 40 0.39 17.08 -6.92
CA ASP A 40 -0.68 16.21 -6.43
C ASP A 40 -0.33 14.75 -6.75
N VAL A 41 -0.31 13.91 -5.71
CA VAL A 41 0.00 12.48 -5.83
C VAL A 41 -1.19 11.65 -5.35
N ASP A 42 -1.60 10.68 -6.18
CA ASP A 42 -2.65 9.70 -5.85
C ASP A 42 -2.06 8.54 -5.04
N ILE A 43 -2.49 8.38 -3.79
CA ILE A 43 -2.00 7.30 -2.89
C ILE A 43 -3.15 6.43 -2.35
N PRO A 44 -2.88 5.16 -1.96
CA PRO A 44 -3.82 4.37 -1.17
C PRO A 44 -4.03 5.00 0.19
N HIS A 45 -5.29 5.10 0.60
CA HIS A 45 -5.64 5.53 1.94
C HIS A 45 -5.14 4.49 2.95
N PRO A 46 -4.26 4.85 3.91
CA PRO A 46 -3.65 3.88 4.82
C PRO A 46 -4.66 3.11 5.69
N VAL A 47 -5.73 3.77 6.14
CA VAL A 47 -6.78 3.12 6.96
C VAL A 47 -7.85 2.39 6.14
N LYS A 48 -8.29 2.96 5.01
CA LYS A 48 -9.47 2.48 4.27
C LYS A 48 -9.14 1.51 3.15
N SER A 49 -7.90 1.53 2.65
CA SER A 49 -7.49 0.62 1.59
C SER A 49 -7.05 -0.70 2.19
N HIS A 50 -7.24 -1.78 1.45
CA HIS A 50 -6.67 -3.06 1.84
C HIS A 50 -5.13 -2.96 1.99
N PRO A 51 -4.52 -3.50 3.06
CA PRO A 51 -3.07 -3.36 3.31
C PRO A 51 -2.19 -3.78 2.13
N ILE A 52 -2.57 -4.81 1.38
CA ILE A 52 -1.84 -5.27 0.18
C ILE A 52 -1.68 -4.15 -0.84
N LYS A 53 -2.72 -3.32 -1.06
CA LYS A 53 -2.71 -2.20 -2.01
C LYS A 53 -1.69 -1.15 -1.59
N VAL A 54 -1.54 -0.94 -0.28
CA VAL A 54 -0.53 -0.04 0.28
C VAL A 54 0.87 -0.61 0.09
N PHE A 55 1.10 -1.89 0.37
CA PHE A 55 2.41 -2.52 0.17
C PHE A 55 2.83 -2.52 -1.30
N GLN A 56 1.91 -2.84 -2.22
CA GLN A 56 2.16 -2.79 -3.67
C GLN A 56 2.49 -1.37 -4.14
N TYR A 57 1.78 -0.36 -3.62
CA TYR A 57 2.09 1.04 -3.89
C TYR A 57 3.51 1.40 -3.43
N LEU A 58 3.90 1.00 -2.22
CA LEU A 58 5.24 1.27 -1.69
C LEU A 58 6.35 0.52 -2.45
N GLU A 59 6.10 -0.71 -2.90
CA GLU A 59 7.03 -1.47 -3.74
C GLU A 59 7.34 -0.71 -5.04
N LYS A 60 6.29 -0.26 -5.75
CA LYS A 60 6.38 0.42 -7.05
C LYS A 60 6.84 1.88 -6.96
N THR A 61 6.49 2.57 -5.87
CA THR A 61 6.76 4.00 -5.71
C THR A 61 8.25 4.25 -5.46
N ARG A 62 8.80 5.24 -6.16
CA ARG A 62 10.15 5.75 -5.89
C ARG A 62 10.14 6.58 -4.59
N ALA A 63 11.24 6.55 -3.85
CA ALA A 63 11.38 7.28 -2.58
C ALA A 63 11.37 8.84 -2.62
N PRO A 64 11.60 9.58 -3.74
CA PRO A 64 11.89 11.02 -3.70
C PRO A 64 10.87 11.88 -2.95
N TYR A 65 9.60 11.49 -2.98
CA TYR A 65 8.48 12.22 -2.38
C TYR A 65 7.75 11.40 -1.31
N LEU A 66 8.26 10.20 -0.98
CA LEU A 66 7.61 9.28 -0.05
C LEU A 66 7.74 9.76 1.41
N GLY A 67 8.83 10.49 1.72
CA GLY A 67 9.03 11.09 3.04
C GLY A 67 7.98 12.15 3.35
N ASP A 68 7.66 13.00 2.37
CA ASP A 68 6.62 14.02 2.50
C ASP A 68 5.23 13.40 2.65
N ILE A 69 4.93 12.35 1.88
CA ILE A 69 3.69 11.56 2.04
C ILE A 69 3.61 11.00 3.47
N TYR A 70 4.66 10.33 3.94
CA TYR A 70 4.69 9.74 5.28
C TYR A 70 4.44 10.80 6.35
N TYR A 71 5.13 11.94 6.28
CA TYR A 71 4.96 13.03 7.24
C TYR A 71 3.51 13.55 7.26
N GLN A 72 2.91 13.80 6.08
CA GLN A 72 1.53 14.28 6.01
C GLN A 72 0.52 13.27 6.57
N LEU A 73 0.70 11.99 6.28
CA LEU A 73 -0.15 10.93 6.81
C LEU A 73 -0.02 10.80 8.34
N GLU A 74 1.19 10.94 8.88
CA GLU A 74 1.46 10.91 10.32
C GLU A 74 0.82 12.10 11.04
N GLN A 75 0.92 13.33 10.49
CA GLN A 75 0.26 14.52 11.05
C GLN A 75 -1.27 14.40 11.06
N GLN A 76 -1.84 13.67 10.11
CA GLN A 76 -3.27 13.37 10.06
C GLN A 76 -3.67 12.17 10.92
N GLY A 77 -2.72 11.52 11.61
CA GLY A 77 -2.98 10.34 12.46
C GLY A 77 -3.45 9.11 11.67
N LEU A 78 -3.10 9.00 10.39
CA LEU A 78 -3.64 7.97 9.49
C LEU A 78 -2.89 6.62 9.55
N PHE A 79 -1.88 6.48 10.40
CA PHE A 79 -1.16 5.22 10.61
C PHE A 79 -1.72 4.41 11.80
N SER A 80 -2.98 3.98 11.69
CA SER A 80 -3.59 3.08 12.69
C SER A 80 -3.09 1.64 12.60
N ASP A 81 -2.70 1.19 11.40
CA ASP A 81 -2.08 -0.12 11.17
C ASP A 81 -0.56 0.01 11.19
N TYR A 82 0.07 -0.60 12.22
CA TYR A 82 1.52 -0.57 12.37
C TYR A 82 2.26 -1.21 11.18
N ARG A 83 1.66 -2.20 10.49
CA ARG A 83 2.28 -2.88 9.34
C ARG A 83 2.48 -1.91 8.20
N ILE A 84 1.49 -1.05 7.96
CA ILE A 84 1.58 0.01 6.95
C ILE A 84 2.63 1.04 7.35
N LYS A 85 2.61 1.49 8.61
CA LYS A 85 3.58 2.48 9.12
C LYS A 85 5.03 1.99 8.99
N ASP A 86 5.29 0.76 9.41
CA ASP A 86 6.62 0.17 9.37
C ASP A 86 7.06 -0.20 7.95
N ALA A 87 6.13 -0.56 7.06
CA ALA A 87 6.44 -0.73 5.64
C ALA A 87 6.89 0.59 4.98
N PHE A 88 6.23 1.72 5.31
CA PHE A 88 6.68 3.04 4.88
C PHE A 88 8.09 3.33 5.40
N ARG A 89 8.34 3.12 6.70
CA ARG A 89 9.64 3.36 7.34
C ARG A 89 10.75 2.52 6.71
N GLU A 90 10.49 1.24 6.44
CA GLU A 90 11.44 0.38 5.74
C GLU A 90 11.74 0.89 4.33
N LYS A 91 10.70 1.25 3.56
CA LYS A 91 10.89 1.77 2.20
C LYS A 91 11.69 3.06 2.19
N LEU A 92 11.49 3.93 3.19
CA LEU A 92 12.28 5.14 3.38
C LEU A 92 13.73 4.75 3.72
N ASP A 93 13.95 4.05 4.83
CA ASP A 93 15.29 3.68 5.32
C ASP A 93 16.16 2.95 4.29
N LYS A 94 15.58 1.97 3.57
CA LYS A 94 16.31 1.09 2.65
C LYS A 94 16.21 1.50 1.18
N GLY A 95 15.36 2.47 0.85
CA GLY A 95 14.99 2.82 -0.53
C GLY A 95 14.19 1.74 -1.29
N THR A 96 14.07 0.54 -0.72
CA THR A 96 13.39 -0.63 -1.29
C THR A 96 12.43 -1.23 -0.27
N LEU A 97 11.41 -1.93 -0.76
CA LEU A 97 10.47 -2.67 0.08
C LEU A 97 10.30 -4.06 -0.51
N ASN A 98 10.38 -5.09 0.34
CA ASN A 98 9.86 -6.41 0.01
C ASN A 98 8.43 -6.49 0.53
N GLY A 99 7.45 -6.13 -0.30
CA GLY A 99 6.05 -6.17 0.05
C GLY A 99 5.53 -7.60 0.24
N ALA A 100 6.18 -8.63 -0.30
CA ALA A 100 5.85 -10.03 0.01
C ALA A 100 6.01 -10.30 1.50
N ARG A 101 7.09 -9.82 2.11
CA ARG A 101 7.33 -9.94 3.56
C ARG A 101 6.22 -9.29 4.39
N TRP A 102 5.66 -8.18 3.92
CA TRP A 102 4.57 -7.49 4.61
C TRP A 102 3.23 -8.15 4.37
N ARG A 103 3.01 -8.75 3.18
CA ARG A 103 1.86 -9.62 2.90
C ARG A 103 1.82 -10.82 3.86
N ASP A 104 2.97 -11.38 4.23
CA ASP A 104 3.04 -12.49 5.19
C ASP A 104 2.56 -12.12 6.60
N LYS A 105 2.50 -10.83 6.93
CA LYS A 105 1.95 -10.32 8.21
C LYS A 105 0.44 -10.08 8.17
N LEU A 106 -0.22 -10.39 7.06
CA LEU A 106 -1.66 -10.28 6.95
C LEU A 106 -2.34 -11.54 7.50
N THR A 107 -3.53 -11.34 8.05
CA THR A 107 -4.41 -12.43 8.48
C THR A 107 -4.95 -13.16 7.26
N TYR A 108 -5.42 -14.40 7.46
CA TYR A 108 -6.08 -15.13 6.39
C TYR A 108 -7.31 -14.41 5.84
N GLN A 109 -8.11 -13.80 6.71
CA GLN A 109 -9.30 -13.07 6.28
C GLN A 109 -8.95 -11.90 5.38
N GLU A 110 -7.92 -11.11 5.73
CA GLU A 110 -7.42 -10.02 4.87
C GLU A 110 -6.92 -10.56 3.52
N LEU A 111 -6.14 -11.64 3.53
CA LEU A 111 -5.69 -12.24 2.27
C LEU A 111 -6.89 -12.73 1.43
N LYS A 112 -7.90 -13.35 2.06
CA LYS A 112 -9.08 -13.90 1.38
C LYS A 112 -9.96 -12.79 0.81
N ASP A 113 -10.17 -11.73 1.57
CA ASP A 113 -10.93 -10.54 1.16
C ASP A 113 -10.29 -9.83 -0.03
N PHE A 114 -8.96 -9.97 -0.21
CA PHE A 114 -8.26 -9.37 -1.34
C PHE A 114 -8.23 -10.24 -2.60
N TYR A 115 -7.99 -11.54 -2.46
CA TYR A 115 -7.83 -12.42 -3.63
C TYR A 115 -9.14 -13.01 -4.14
N ASP A 116 -10.25 -12.82 -3.42
CA ASP A 116 -11.62 -13.28 -3.77
C ASP A 116 -11.70 -14.78 -4.14
N GLU A 117 -10.78 -15.60 -3.61
CA GLU A 117 -10.67 -17.04 -3.83
C GLU A 117 -10.29 -17.75 -2.53
N GLU A 118 -10.59 -19.06 -2.43
CA GLU A 118 -9.96 -19.91 -1.40
C GLU A 118 -8.46 -19.88 -1.61
N ILE A 119 -7.71 -19.33 -0.64
CA ILE A 119 -6.25 -19.30 -0.72
C ILE A 119 -5.79 -20.75 -0.62
N PRO A 120 -5.27 -21.37 -1.70
CA PRO A 120 -5.12 -22.83 -1.80
C PRO A 120 -4.20 -23.44 -0.73
N ASN A 121 -3.43 -22.60 -0.03
CA ASN A 121 -2.35 -22.99 0.86
C ASN A 121 -2.55 -22.52 2.33
N TYR A 122 -3.74 -22.06 2.72
CA TYR A 122 -4.04 -21.72 4.11
C TYR A 122 -5.25 -22.53 4.59
N ASN A 123 -5.00 -23.73 5.12
CA ASN A 123 -6.02 -24.49 5.82
C ASN A 123 -6.16 -23.91 7.24
N TYR A 124 -7.17 -23.05 7.41
CA TYR A 124 -7.60 -22.59 8.73
C TYR A 124 -7.99 -23.78 9.60
N VAL A 125 -7.35 -23.92 10.77
CA VAL A 125 -7.63 -25.05 11.66
C VAL A 125 -8.59 -24.66 12.77
N THR A 126 -8.20 -23.67 13.56
CA THR A 126 -8.97 -23.19 14.70
C THR A 126 -8.49 -21.81 15.13
N THR A 127 -9.40 -21.03 15.70
CA THR A 127 -9.10 -19.82 16.47
C THR A 127 -9.34 -20.06 17.96
N PHE A 128 -8.67 -19.29 18.82
CA PHE A 128 -8.96 -19.21 20.25
C PHE A 128 -8.38 -17.94 20.88
N ALA A 129 -8.94 -17.54 22.03
CA ALA A 129 -8.34 -16.51 22.87
C ALA A 129 -7.19 -17.07 23.71
N ILE A 130 -6.06 -16.35 23.80
CA ILE A 130 -4.94 -16.75 24.65
C ILE A 130 -5.37 -16.74 26.12
N ALA A 131 -5.16 -17.83 26.83
CA ALA A 131 -5.43 -17.93 28.26
C ALA A 131 -4.34 -17.27 29.11
N GLY A 132 -4.75 -16.56 30.17
CA GLY A 132 -3.83 -15.97 31.15
C GLY A 132 -3.07 -14.74 30.62
N VAL A 133 -3.64 -14.01 29.66
CA VAL A 133 -3.12 -12.72 29.18
C VAL A 133 -3.23 -11.61 30.23
N SER A 134 -4.20 -11.71 31.14
CA SER A 134 -4.49 -10.72 32.20
C SER A 134 -3.47 -10.68 33.35
N HIS A 135 -2.45 -11.54 33.35
CA HIS A 135 -1.35 -11.37 34.29
C HIS A 135 -0.60 -10.07 33.97
N GLU A 136 -0.45 -9.19 34.96
CA GLU A 136 0.05 -7.80 34.82
C GLU A 136 1.31 -7.70 33.95
N ASN A 137 2.34 -8.50 34.24
CA ASN A 137 3.60 -8.53 33.47
C ASN A 137 3.45 -8.98 32.00
N ARG A 138 2.39 -9.71 31.66
CA ARG A 138 2.11 -10.18 30.29
C ARG A 138 1.27 -9.16 29.54
N MET A 139 0.26 -8.61 30.21
CA MET A 139 -0.62 -7.58 29.65
C MET A 139 0.19 -6.39 29.15
N GLU A 140 1.04 -5.80 30.01
CA GLU A 140 1.89 -4.67 29.63
C GLU A 140 2.84 -5.01 28.47
N TYR A 141 3.38 -6.24 28.47
CA TYR A 141 4.28 -6.70 27.41
C TYR A 141 3.55 -6.84 26.07
N ILE A 142 2.36 -7.46 26.07
CA ILE A 142 1.52 -7.63 24.88
C ILE A 142 1.14 -6.27 24.31
N GLU A 143 0.67 -5.35 25.15
CA GLU A 143 0.23 -4.03 24.71
C GLU A 143 1.33 -3.21 24.03
N LYS A 144 2.58 -3.39 24.48
CA LYS A 144 3.74 -2.65 23.97
C LYS A 144 4.42 -3.32 22.78
N ASN A 145 4.31 -4.64 22.62
CA ASN A 145 5.19 -5.38 21.72
C ASN A 145 4.46 -6.29 20.73
N CYS A 146 3.18 -6.62 20.95
CA CYS A 146 2.45 -7.56 20.10
C CYS A 146 1.40 -6.82 19.29
N PHE A 147 1.26 -7.23 18.04
CA PHE A 147 0.35 -6.64 17.09
C PHE A 147 -0.32 -7.73 16.23
N VAL A 148 -1.42 -7.36 15.55
CA VAL A 148 -2.12 -8.25 14.62
C VAL A 148 -1.18 -8.69 13.49
N GLY A 149 -1.17 -9.99 13.20
CA GLY A 149 -0.31 -10.64 12.22
C GLY A 149 0.98 -11.21 12.78
N ASP A 150 1.35 -10.88 14.02
CA ASP A 150 2.58 -11.37 14.64
C ASP A 150 2.53 -12.90 14.84
N GLU A 151 3.61 -13.58 14.45
CA GLU A 151 3.78 -15.01 14.67
C GLU A 151 4.16 -15.33 16.12
N LEU A 152 3.54 -16.37 16.65
CA LEU A 152 3.69 -16.84 18.02
C LEU A 152 4.24 -18.25 18.03
N LYS A 153 5.09 -18.54 19.02
CA LYS A 153 5.65 -19.87 19.21
C LYS A 153 4.83 -20.64 20.25
N LEU A 154 4.36 -21.81 19.84
CA LEU A 154 3.77 -22.81 20.72
C LEU A 154 4.85 -23.72 21.29
N VAL A 155 4.89 -23.89 22.62
CA VAL A 155 5.86 -24.76 23.30
C VAL A 155 5.12 -25.64 24.30
N PRO A 156 5.08 -26.97 24.11
CA PRO A 156 4.58 -27.88 25.13
C PRO A 156 5.34 -27.73 26.45
N GLU A 157 4.62 -27.76 27.57
CA GLU A 157 5.16 -27.66 28.92
C GLU A 157 4.73 -28.90 29.73
N PRO A 158 5.26 -30.10 29.43
CA PRO A 158 4.83 -31.36 30.03
C PRO A 158 5.06 -31.45 31.54
N ASP A 159 6.03 -30.68 32.04
CA ASP A 159 6.36 -30.56 33.46
C ASP A 159 5.55 -29.49 34.19
N ASN A 160 4.53 -28.91 33.54
CA ASN A 160 3.66 -27.93 34.19
C ASN A 160 2.93 -28.59 35.39
N PRO A 161 2.96 -27.96 36.59
CA PRO A 161 2.44 -28.56 37.81
C PRO A 161 0.90 -28.67 37.83
N HIS A 162 0.20 -27.93 36.97
CA HIS A 162 -1.26 -27.88 36.94
C HIS A 162 -1.87 -28.68 35.79
N ASP A 163 -1.23 -28.66 34.62
CA ASP A 163 -1.72 -29.34 33.42
C ASP A 163 -0.55 -29.88 32.60
N LYS A 164 -0.34 -31.20 32.62
CA LYS A 164 0.73 -31.87 31.84
C LYS A 164 0.58 -31.71 30.32
N LYS A 165 -0.57 -31.23 29.84
CA LYS A 165 -0.82 -30.95 28.42
C LYS A 165 -0.69 -29.46 28.11
N ALA A 166 -0.30 -28.63 29.08
CA ALA A 166 -0.18 -27.19 28.91
C ALA A 166 0.76 -26.86 27.74
N ILE A 167 0.33 -25.90 26.93
CA ILE A 167 1.13 -25.36 25.84
C ILE A 167 1.28 -23.88 26.12
N LYS A 168 2.51 -23.43 26.39
CA LYS A 168 2.80 -22.01 26.56
C LYS A 168 2.94 -21.34 25.19
N ILE A 169 2.46 -20.11 25.13
CA ILE A 169 2.53 -19.25 23.95
C ILE A 169 3.58 -18.18 24.20
N LEU A 170 4.56 -18.11 23.29
CA LEU A 170 5.66 -17.16 23.36
C LEU A 170 5.60 -16.17 22.19
N PHE A 171 5.85 -14.90 22.48
CA PHE A 171 6.28 -13.93 21.48
C PHE A 171 7.78 -13.66 21.68
N GLY A 172 8.59 -13.95 20.67
CA GLY A 172 10.04 -14.02 20.82
C GLY A 172 10.47 -15.02 21.91
N ARG A 173 11.09 -14.53 22.99
CA ARG A 173 11.50 -15.33 24.16
C ARG A 173 10.55 -15.19 25.36
N LYS A 174 9.55 -14.32 25.29
CA LYS A 174 8.68 -13.98 26.43
C LYS A 174 7.37 -14.75 26.36
N LYS A 175 6.94 -15.30 27.49
CA LYS A 175 5.65 -16.00 27.62
C LYS A 175 4.53 -14.98 27.74
N ILE A 176 3.60 -15.01 26.79
CA ILE A 176 2.44 -14.11 26.75
C ILE A 176 1.15 -14.79 27.22
N GLY A 177 1.11 -16.12 27.26
CA GLY A 177 0.01 -16.86 27.84
C GLY A 177 0.07 -18.35 27.56
N TYR A 178 -1.11 -18.98 27.54
CA TYR A 178 -1.30 -20.41 27.32
C TYR A 178 -2.38 -20.66 26.28
N VAL A 179 -2.30 -21.80 25.59
CA VAL A 179 -3.44 -22.36 24.88
C VAL A 179 -4.52 -22.71 25.92
N PRO A 180 -5.81 -22.38 25.71
CA PRO A 180 -6.86 -22.79 26.63
C PRO A 180 -6.85 -24.30 26.86
N SER A 181 -6.97 -24.75 28.11
CA SER A 181 -6.85 -26.18 28.46
C SER A 181 -7.75 -27.11 27.63
N LYS A 182 -8.95 -26.64 27.24
CA LYS A 182 -9.89 -27.40 26.39
C LYS A 182 -9.38 -27.62 24.96
N LYS A 183 -8.45 -26.79 24.49
CA LYS A 183 -7.85 -26.81 23.15
C LYS A 183 -6.47 -27.46 23.11
N CYS A 184 -5.84 -27.73 24.26
CA CYS A 184 -4.48 -28.27 24.30
C CYS A 184 -4.32 -29.61 23.55
N ILE A 185 -5.30 -30.51 23.60
CA ILE A 185 -5.20 -31.81 22.90
C ILE A 185 -5.16 -31.59 21.38
N GLU A 186 -6.14 -30.85 20.86
CA GLU A 186 -6.24 -30.47 19.45
C GLU A 186 -4.94 -29.77 18.99
N VAL A 187 -4.46 -28.80 19.74
CA VAL A 187 -3.27 -28.03 19.38
C VAL A 187 -1.96 -28.84 19.48
N LEU A 188 -1.85 -29.81 20.39
CA LEU A 188 -0.67 -30.68 20.47
C LEU A 188 -0.48 -31.53 19.20
N GLU A 189 -1.57 -32.06 18.65
CA GLU A 189 -1.54 -32.81 17.39
C GLU A 189 -1.13 -31.92 16.20
N ILE A 190 -1.55 -30.65 16.24
CA ILE A 190 -1.28 -29.64 15.21
C ILE A 190 0.19 -29.19 15.27
N ILE A 191 0.77 -28.97 16.45
CA ILE A 191 2.18 -28.54 16.60
C ILE A 191 3.16 -29.52 15.94
N GLN A 192 2.89 -30.82 16.02
CA GLN A 192 3.74 -31.86 15.44
C GLN A 192 3.84 -31.78 13.91
N LYS A 193 2.89 -31.10 13.27
CA LYS A 193 2.79 -30.96 11.82
C LYS A 193 3.29 -29.60 11.29
N GLY A 194 3.89 -28.76 12.15
CA GLY A 194 4.60 -27.54 11.70
C GLY A 194 3.75 -26.29 11.48
N TYR A 195 2.52 -26.26 11.97
CA TYR A 195 1.58 -25.14 11.83
C TYR A 195 2.08 -23.85 12.51
N ILE A 196 1.66 -22.70 11.97
CA ILE A 196 2.03 -21.37 12.46
C ILE A 196 0.84 -20.77 13.22
N LEU A 197 1.11 -20.15 14.37
CA LEU A 197 0.12 -19.41 15.17
C LEU A 197 0.32 -17.91 14.94
N LYS A 198 -0.72 -17.18 14.53
CA LYS A 198 -0.66 -15.71 14.40
C LYS A 198 -1.72 -15.02 15.25
N ILE A 199 -1.45 -13.78 15.65
CA ILE A 199 -2.43 -12.89 16.27
C ILE A 199 -3.40 -12.41 15.20
N ASP A 200 -4.70 -12.64 15.38
CA ASP A 200 -5.71 -12.09 14.48
C ASP A 200 -6.30 -10.79 15.02
N GLU A 201 -6.46 -10.70 16.34
CA GLU A 201 -7.12 -9.54 16.96
C GLU A 201 -6.61 -9.30 18.38
N ILE A 202 -6.50 -8.02 18.76
CA ILE A 202 -6.23 -7.59 20.13
C ILE A 202 -7.34 -6.62 20.54
N ILE A 203 -8.18 -7.04 21.48
CA ILE A 203 -9.28 -6.23 22.01
C ILE A 203 -8.85 -5.63 23.35
N LYS A 204 -9.05 -4.30 23.50
CA LYS A 204 -8.74 -3.53 24.71
C LYS A 204 -10.00 -2.83 25.21
N ASP A 205 -10.80 -3.53 26.00
CA ASP A 205 -12.03 -2.99 26.60
C ASP A 205 -12.10 -3.35 28.09
N GLY A 206 -11.43 -2.55 28.93
CA GLY A 206 -11.24 -2.80 30.37
C GLY A 206 -10.33 -3.99 30.71
N PHE A 207 -10.14 -4.93 29.78
CA PHE A 207 -9.22 -6.06 29.82
C PHE A 207 -8.59 -6.26 28.43
N VAL A 208 -7.40 -6.88 28.40
CA VAL A 208 -6.73 -7.27 27.14
C VAL A 208 -7.13 -8.69 26.78
N ASN A 209 -7.73 -8.86 25.60
CA ASN A 209 -7.94 -10.17 24.97
C ASN A 209 -7.13 -10.26 23.68
N VAL A 210 -6.49 -11.40 23.46
CA VAL A 210 -5.71 -11.67 22.25
C VAL A 210 -6.28 -12.92 21.59
N PHE A 211 -6.81 -12.78 20.38
CA PHE A 211 -7.31 -13.87 19.56
C PHE A 211 -6.24 -14.30 18.56
N VAL A 212 -6.10 -15.60 18.39
CA VAL A 212 -5.08 -16.21 17.54
C VAL A 212 -5.67 -17.31 16.68
N SER A 213 -5.12 -17.52 15.49
CA SER A 213 -5.47 -18.64 14.61
C SER A 213 -4.27 -19.47 14.22
N LEU A 214 -4.54 -20.77 14.05
CA LEU A 214 -3.59 -21.76 13.56
C LEU A 214 -3.77 -21.99 12.06
N TYR A 215 -2.65 -21.98 11.35
CA TYR A 215 -2.57 -22.15 9.90
C TYR A 215 -1.64 -23.31 9.53
N GLU A 216 -2.08 -24.17 8.61
CA GLU A 216 -1.23 -25.23 8.04
C GLU A 216 -0.05 -24.63 7.30
N SER A 217 1.14 -25.14 7.59
CA SER A 217 2.37 -24.67 6.97
C SER A 217 2.86 -25.74 6.02
N GLU A 218 2.64 -25.54 4.73
CA GLU A 218 3.55 -26.08 3.73
C GLU A 218 4.24 -24.91 3.06
N ALA A 219 5.57 -24.86 3.19
CA ALA A 219 6.48 -24.06 2.38
C ALA A 219 6.02 -22.62 2.09
N ILE A 220 6.45 -21.70 2.96
CA ILE A 220 6.59 -20.28 2.61
C ILE A 220 7.18 -20.22 1.19
N LEU A 221 6.55 -19.42 0.30
CA LEU A 221 7.20 -18.84 -0.88
C LEU A 221 8.69 -18.59 -0.57
N PRO A 222 9.62 -18.97 -1.47
CA PRO A 222 10.99 -19.33 -1.12
C PRO A 222 11.59 -18.44 -0.02
N LYS A 223 11.90 -19.08 1.13
CA LYS A 223 12.53 -18.46 2.30
C LYS A 223 13.74 -17.62 1.86
N LEU A 224 13.58 -16.31 1.83
CA LEU A 224 14.70 -15.37 1.88
C LEU A 224 15.05 -15.14 3.35
N GLU A 225 16.34 -15.21 3.62
CA GLU A 225 16.94 -15.30 4.96
C GLU A 225 16.54 -14.14 5.88
N LYS A 226 16.52 -14.42 7.19
CA LYS A 226 16.10 -13.47 8.23
C LYS A 226 17.07 -12.29 8.32
N GLU A 227 16.56 -11.08 8.09
CA GLU A 227 17.18 -9.81 8.46
C GLU A 227 16.55 -9.26 9.76
N PRO A 228 17.30 -8.46 10.55
CA PRO A 228 16.97 -8.18 11.94
C PRO A 228 15.72 -7.30 12.14
N SER A 229 15.07 -7.51 13.28
CA SER A 229 13.96 -6.69 13.78
C SER A 229 14.45 -5.30 14.19
N TYR A 230 13.98 -4.25 13.50
CA TYR A 230 14.21 -2.87 13.90
C TYR A 230 13.16 -2.44 14.93
N LYS A 231 13.63 -1.82 16.01
CA LYS A 231 12.82 -1.02 16.94
C LYS A 231 13.16 0.45 16.70
N ILE A 232 12.15 1.29 16.51
CA ILE A 232 12.27 2.74 16.54
C ILE A 232 11.55 3.20 17.81
N ASP A 233 12.32 3.48 18.85
CA ASP A 233 11.82 3.83 20.18
C ASP A 233 11.85 5.35 20.46
N ASN A 234 12.12 6.22 19.47
CA ASN A 234 12.25 7.68 19.67
C ASN A 234 11.43 8.53 18.68
N PRO A 235 10.50 9.41 19.14
CA PRO A 235 9.81 10.39 18.30
C PRO A 235 10.74 11.36 17.55
N ASP A 236 11.91 11.67 18.09
CA ASP A 236 12.87 12.61 17.48
C ASP A 236 13.56 12.03 16.23
N GLU A 237 13.55 10.70 16.03
CA GLU A 237 14.03 10.06 14.80
C GLU A 237 13.07 10.28 13.61
N ILE A 238 11.80 10.63 13.86
CA ILE A 238 10.81 10.86 12.79
C ILE A 238 11.09 12.18 12.05
N VAL A 239 11.51 13.21 12.78
CA VAL A 239 11.98 14.48 12.19
C VAL A 239 13.29 14.25 11.43
N PHE A 240 14.20 13.44 12.00
CA PHE A 240 15.46 13.06 11.36
C PHE A 240 15.25 12.28 10.06
N LEU A 241 14.33 11.31 10.00
CA LEU A 241 14.05 10.55 8.76
C LEU A 241 13.40 11.41 7.67
N SER A 242 12.57 12.39 8.02
CA SER A 242 12.04 13.36 7.04
C SER A 242 13.12 14.31 6.51
N ASP A 243 14.09 14.69 7.34
CA ASP A 243 15.20 15.55 6.93
C ASP A 243 16.33 14.78 6.21
N LEU A 244 16.56 13.49 6.54
CA LEU A 244 17.54 12.63 5.87
C LEU A 244 17.08 12.19 4.47
N HIS A 245 15.76 12.02 4.28
CA HIS A 245 15.17 11.64 2.99
C HIS A 245 14.66 12.82 2.16
N ARG A 246 14.81 14.05 2.65
CA ARG A 246 14.74 15.24 1.79
C ARG A 246 16.02 15.31 0.95
N ARG A 247 16.26 14.27 0.13
CA ARG A 247 17.10 14.44 -1.05
C ARG A 247 16.42 15.54 -1.86
N GLU A 248 17.17 16.56 -2.21
CA GLU A 248 16.73 17.55 -3.19
C GLU A 248 16.23 16.76 -4.41
N ILE A 249 14.93 16.85 -4.70
CA ILE A 249 14.38 16.29 -5.93
C ILE A 249 15.10 17.00 -7.06
N THR A 250 15.70 16.19 -7.93
CA THR A 250 16.49 16.69 -9.04
C THR A 250 15.61 17.46 -10.03
N GLN A 251 16.19 18.38 -10.80
CA GLN A 251 15.45 19.09 -11.85
C GLN A 251 14.81 18.11 -12.83
N GLU A 252 15.46 16.98 -13.09
CA GLU A 252 14.96 15.91 -13.94
C GLU A 252 13.71 15.24 -13.36
N GLU A 253 13.68 14.94 -12.05
CA GLU A 253 12.52 14.33 -11.40
C GLU A 253 11.33 15.31 -11.28
N ILE A 254 11.60 16.61 -11.08
CA ILE A 254 10.55 17.64 -11.12
C ILE A 254 9.99 17.75 -12.53
N ALA A 255 10.85 17.81 -13.55
CA ALA A 255 10.43 17.84 -14.94
C ALA A 255 9.62 16.58 -15.31
N GLU A 256 10.01 15.41 -14.80
CA GLU A 256 9.28 14.14 -14.96
C GLU A 256 7.87 14.19 -14.34
N LEU A 257 7.72 14.81 -13.18
CA LEU A 257 6.40 14.94 -12.53
C LEU A 257 5.54 16.01 -13.23
N GLN A 258 6.15 17.09 -13.70
CA GLN A 258 5.47 18.16 -14.43
C GLN A 258 5.04 17.72 -15.84
N SER A 259 5.83 16.89 -16.54
CA SER A 259 5.47 16.37 -17.87
C SER A 259 4.22 15.48 -17.86
N ARG A 260 3.82 14.99 -16.67
CA ARG A 260 2.56 14.25 -16.47
C ARG A 260 1.33 15.15 -16.44
N LYS A 261 1.49 16.48 -16.34
CA LYS A 261 0.39 17.43 -16.35
C LYS A 261 -0.07 17.68 -17.80
N ILE A 262 -1.35 17.45 -18.05
CA ILE A 262 -1.97 17.70 -19.35
C ILE A 262 -2.38 19.17 -19.43
N ASP A 263 -2.02 19.83 -20.52
CA ASP A 263 -2.43 21.20 -20.84
C ASP A 263 -3.95 21.31 -20.92
N ARG A 264 -4.49 22.39 -20.35
CA ARG A 264 -5.94 22.58 -20.24
C ARG A 264 -6.70 22.54 -21.58
N LYS A 265 -6.02 22.88 -22.68
CA LYS A 265 -6.59 22.85 -24.04
C LYS A 265 -6.97 21.44 -24.50
N TYR A 266 -6.35 20.39 -23.96
CA TYR A 266 -6.58 19.01 -24.40
C TYR A 266 -7.69 18.30 -23.61
N TYR A 267 -8.18 18.86 -22.51
CA TYR A 267 -9.25 18.22 -21.73
C TYR A 267 -10.57 18.14 -22.48
N TYR A 268 -10.90 19.13 -23.31
CA TYR A 268 -12.17 19.18 -24.01
C TYR A 268 -12.01 18.68 -25.44
N PRO A 269 -13.00 17.94 -25.99
CA PRO A 269 -12.91 17.43 -27.35
C PRO A 269 -12.81 18.59 -28.36
N LYS A 270 -11.94 18.42 -29.35
CA LYS A 270 -11.83 19.34 -30.49
C LYS A 270 -13.19 19.43 -31.19
N LYS A 271 -13.63 20.64 -31.50
CA LYS A 271 -14.95 20.88 -32.14
C LYS A 271 -14.96 20.51 -33.62
N ASP A 272 -13.85 20.78 -34.30
CA ASP A 272 -13.68 20.56 -35.74
C ASP A 272 -12.74 19.37 -35.98
N VAL A 273 -13.29 18.16 -35.84
CA VAL A 273 -12.54 16.90 -35.99
C VAL A 273 -12.71 16.39 -37.42
N GLU A 274 -11.58 16.18 -38.11
CA GLU A 274 -11.56 15.68 -39.49
C GLU A 274 -11.84 14.16 -39.55
N ASP A 275 -11.34 13.40 -38.57
CA ASP A 275 -11.50 11.95 -38.51
C ASP A 275 -12.42 11.52 -37.36
N THR A 276 -13.66 11.23 -37.70
CA THR A 276 -14.69 10.73 -36.76
C THR A 276 -14.73 9.20 -36.69
N SER A 277 -13.88 8.49 -37.44
CA SER A 277 -13.82 7.03 -37.48
C SER A 277 -13.01 6.41 -36.35
N SER A 278 -12.26 7.23 -35.61
CA SER A 278 -11.48 6.79 -34.46
C SER A 278 -12.37 6.21 -33.36
N VAL A 279 -11.88 5.14 -32.72
CA VAL A 279 -12.53 4.50 -31.56
C VAL A 279 -12.67 5.44 -30.36
N PHE A 280 -11.89 6.54 -30.34
CA PHE A 280 -11.90 7.54 -29.26
C PHE A 280 -12.83 8.74 -29.54
N TYR A 281 -13.47 8.82 -30.71
CA TYR A 281 -14.30 9.97 -31.07
C TYR A 281 -15.49 10.13 -30.11
N LYS A 282 -15.58 11.28 -29.44
CA LYS A 282 -16.57 11.62 -28.38
C LYS A 282 -16.52 10.70 -27.17
N LYS A 283 -15.45 9.93 -26.99
CA LYS A 283 -15.29 9.02 -25.87
C LYS A 283 -14.58 9.71 -24.73
N LYS A 284 -14.97 9.35 -23.49
CA LYS A 284 -14.27 9.81 -22.30
C LYS A 284 -13.04 8.96 -22.03
N VAL A 285 -11.87 9.60 -21.97
CA VAL A 285 -10.58 8.92 -21.87
C VAL A 285 -9.78 9.48 -20.70
N VAL A 286 -9.11 8.63 -19.93
CA VAL A 286 -8.16 9.05 -18.88
C VAL A 286 -6.77 8.56 -19.25
N ILE A 287 -5.76 9.41 -19.06
CA ILE A 287 -4.35 9.07 -19.29
C ILE A 287 -3.62 8.96 -17.94
N THR A 288 -2.91 7.85 -17.72
CA THR A 288 -2.17 7.60 -16.48
C THR A 288 -0.86 6.84 -16.75
N GLY A 289 0.17 7.09 -15.93
CA GLY A 289 1.51 6.49 -16.11
C GLY A 289 2.44 7.22 -17.09
N LYS A 290 3.61 6.64 -17.33
CA LYS A 290 4.67 7.09 -18.24
C LYS A 290 4.64 6.27 -19.50
N PHE A 291 5.00 6.89 -20.62
CA PHE A 291 4.95 6.24 -21.92
C PHE A 291 6.32 6.34 -22.55
N THR A 292 6.86 5.22 -23.03
CA THR A 292 8.14 5.16 -23.72
C THR A 292 8.04 5.89 -25.06
N TYR A 293 6.93 5.71 -25.77
CA TYR A 293 6.71 6.33 -27.09
C TYR A 293 6.12 7.73 -27.02
N PHE A 294 5.58 8.12 -25.85
CA PHE A 294 5.08 9.46 -25.57
C PHE A 294 5.69 10.04 -24.27
N PRO A 295 7.01 10.34 -24.25
CA PRO A 295 7.67 10.84 -23.04
C PRO A 295 7.05 12.13 -22.48
N ASP A 296 6.54 12.99 -23.37
CA ASP A 296 5.64 14.09 -23.00
C ASP A 296 4.19 13.63 -23.13
N ARG A 297 3.48 13.58 -22.00
CA ARG A 297 2.07 13.16 -21.94
C ARG A 297 1.17 14.07 -22.79
N ASN A 298 1.57 15.32 -23.03
CA ASN A 298 0.83 16.23 -23.90
C ASN A 298 0.82 15.80 -25.38
N ASN A 299 1.82 15.05 -25.84
CA ASN A 299 1.80 14.51 -27.21
C ASN A 299 0.70 13.46 -27.38
N LEU A 300 0.57 12.55 -26.40
CA LEU A 300 -0.51 11.58 -26.36
C LEU A 300 -1.88 12.26 -26.18
N ALA A 301 -1.97 13.25 -25.29
CA ALA A 301 -3.20 14.02 -25.10
C ALA A 301 -3.62 14.75 -26.37
N LYS A 302 -2.67 15.34 -27.11
CA LYS A 302 -2.92 15.98 -28.41
C LYS A 302 -3.45 14.98 -29.44
N LEU A 303 -2.87 13.79 -29.53
CA LEU A 303 -3.30 12.75 -30.47
C LEU A 303 -4.77 12.35 -30.25
N LEU A 304 -5.16 12.18 -29.00
CA LEU A 304 -6.54 11.87 -28.59
C LEU A 304 -7.48 13.06 -28.81
N TYR A 305 -7.02 14.27 -28.48
CA TYR A 305 -7.76 15.51 -28.71
C TYR A 305 -8.06 15.72 -30.20
N ASP A 306 -7.09 15.47 -31.09
CA ASP A 306 -7.23 15.69 -32.53
C ASP A 306 -8.27 14.77 -33.18
N VAL A 307 -8.54 13.59 -32.59
CA VAL A 307 -9.62 12.67 -32.99
C VAL A 307 -10.91 12.86 -32.18
N GLY A 308 -11.01 13.92 -31.39
CA GLY A 308 -12.24 14.29 -30.70
C GLY A 308 -12.54 13.54 -29.40
N ALA A 309 -11.53 13.00 -28.73
CA ALA A 309 -11.68 12.43 -27.39
C ALA A 309 -11.95 13.52 -26.33
N ASP A 310 -12.73 13.18 -25.31
CA ASP A 310 -12.97 14.00 -24.12
C ASP A 310 -12.05 13.51 -22.99
N ILE A 311 -10.96 14.21 -22.74
CA ILE A 311 -9.92 13.75 -21.80
C ILE A 311 -10.27 14.20 -20.40
N ASP A 312 -10.42 13.24 -19.49
CA ASP A 312 -10.73 13.49 -18.08
C ASP A 312 -9.51 13.20 -17.20
N THR A 313 -9.48 13.80 -16.01
CA THR A 313 -8.40 13.57 -15.02
C THR A 313 -8.73 12.43 -14.06
N SER A 314 -10.02 12.09 -13.97
CA SER A 314 -10.56 11.15 -12.99
C SER A 314 -11.24 9.98 -13.68
N VAL A 315 -10.98 8.77 -13.19
CA VAL A 315 -11.72 7.58 -13.61
C VAL A 315 -13.08 7.59 -12.91
N THR A 316 -14.14 7.69 -13.72
CA THR A 316 -15.56 7.66 -13.30
C THR A 316 -16.28 6.61 -14.15
N GLU A 317 -17.48 6.17 -13.75
CA GLU A 317 -18.30 5.22 -14.53
C GLU A 317 -18.59 5.66 -15.97
N LYS A 318 -18.47 6.97 -16.28
CA LYS A 318 -18.68 7.52 -17.63
C LYS A 318 -17.43 7.43 -18.51
N VAL A 319 -16.27 7.14 -17.93
CA VAL A 319 -15.02 6.98 -18.68
C VAL A 319 -15.09 5.65 -19.39
N GLU A 320 -14.73 5.65 -20.67
CA GLU A 320 -14.83 4.45 -21.52
C GLU A 320 -13.45 3.81 -21.74
N TYR A 321 -12.38 4.61 -21.66
CA TYR A 321 -11.01 4.12 -21.80
C TYR A 321 -10.06 4.71 -20.76
N VAL A 322 -9.16 3.88 -20.23
CA VAL A 322 -7.99 4.31 -19.47
C VAL A 322 -6.73 3.93 -20.24
N ILE A 323 -5.97 4.94 -20.66
CA ILE A 323 -4.68 4.73 -21.31
C ILE A 323 -3.60 4.68 -20.23
N ALA A 324 -3.03 3.50 -20.04
CA ALA A 324 -2.13 3.18 -18.95
C ALA A 324 -0.71 2.92 -19.44
N GLY A 325 0.24 3.71 -18.93
CA GLY A 325 1.67 3.51 -19.10
C GLY A 325 2.35 2.95 -17.85
N GLU A 326 3.68 2.94 -17.82
CA GLU A 326 4.47 2.55 -16.65
C GLU A 326 4.17 3.44 -15.43
N ASP A 327 4.25 2.91 -14.21
CA ASP A 327 3.89 3.66 -12.99
C ASP A 327 2.48 4.30 -13.05
N ALA A 328 1.56 3.72 -13.82
CA ALA A 328 0.17 4.16 -13.84
C ALA A 328 -0.39 4.17 -12.41
N GLY A 329 -1.10 5.26 -12.08
CA GLY A 329 -1.72 5.43 -10.77
C GLY A 329 -2.63 4.25 -10.46
N TRP A 330 -2.22 3.41 -9.51
CA TRP A 330 -2.85 2.14 -9.15
C TRP A 330 -4.38 2.28 -8.95
N ARG A 331 -4.83 3.40 -8.36
CA ARG A 331 -6.24 3.68 -8.11
C ARG A 331 -7.07 3.97 -9.37
N LYS A 332 -6.44 4.52 -10.41
CA LYS A 332 -7.09 4.74 -11.71
C LYS A 332 -7.27 3.39 -12.42
N LEU A 333 -6.32 2.47 -12.28
CA LEU A 333 -6.42 1.11 -12.81
C LEU A 333 -7.49 0.31 -12.07
N GLU A 334 -7.46 0.33 -10.74
CA GLU A 334 -8.44 -0.36 -9.90
C GLU A 334 -9.88 0.11 -10.17
N LYS A 335 -10.10 1.43 -10.27
CA LYS A 335 -11.42 1.96 -10.65
C LYS A 335 -11.83 1.57 -12.06
N ALA A 336 -10.88 1.48 -12.97
CA ALA A 336 -11.17 1.05 -14.34
C ALA A 336 -11.62 -0.40 -14.34
N GLU A 337 -10.94 -1.27 -13.60
CA GLU A 337 -11.34 -2.67 -13.39
C GLU A 337 -12.73 -2.78 -12.73
N GLU A 338 -12.97 -2.02 -11.65
CA GLU A 338 -14.25 -2.01 -10.92
C GLU A 338 -15.44 -1.61 -11.81
N PHE A 339 -15.25 -0.60 -12.67
CA PHE A 339 -16.28 -0.12 -13.58
C PHE A 339 -16.31 -0.86 -14.93
N GLY A 340 -15.45 -1.86 -15.13
CA GLY A 340 -15.33 -2.59 -16.41
C GLY A 340 -14.90 -1.70 -17.58
N ILE A 341 -14.10 -0.67 -17.31
CA ILE A 341 -13.57 0.29 -18.27
C ILE A 341 -12.37 -0.34 -19.00
N GLU A 342 -12.28 -0.14 -20.30
CA GLU A 342 -11.22 -0.72 -21.11
C GLU A 342 -9.87 -0.04 -20.82
N ILE A 343 -8.89 -0.82 -20.36
CA ILE A 343 -7.52 -0.35 -20.11
C ILE A 343 -6.65 -0.66 -21.33
N ILE A 344 -6.05 0.38 -21.91
CA ILE A 344 -5.26 0.31 -23.14
C ILE A 344 -3.82 0.76 -22.85
N ASN A 345 -2.82 -0.01 -23.30
CA ASN A 345 -1.40 0.36 -23.18
C ASN A 345 -0.88 1.13 -24.42
N GLU A 346 0.35 1.62 -24.36
CA GLU A 346 0.92 2.39 -25.48
C GLU A 346 1.05 1.61 -26.78
N ASP A 347 1.40 0.33 -26.74
CA ASP A 347 1.49 -0.52 -27.94
C ASP A 347 0.16 -0.57 -28.69
N LYS A 348 -0.94 -0.65 -27.96
CA LYS A 348 -2.26 -0.66 -28.56
C LYS A 348 -2.65 0.71 -29.12
N ILE A 349 -2.23 1.80 -28.49
CA ILE A 349 -2.39 3.15 -29.05
C ILE A 349 -1.67 3.27 -30.40
N ILE A 350 -0.44 2.77 -30.48
CA ILE A 350 0.35 2.76 -31.71
C ILE A 350 -0.36 2.00 -32.83
N GLU A 351 -0.93 0.84 -32.51
CA GLU A 351 -1.70 0.03 -33.45
C GLU A 351 -2.94 0.77 -33.94
N ILE A 352 -3.72 1.37 -33.01
CA ILE A 352 -4.96 2.10 -33.32
C ILE A 352 -4.68 3.29 -34.25
N PHE A 353 -3.64 4.07 -33.95
CA PHE A 353 -3.27 5.25 -34.75
C PHE A 353 -2.34 4.92 -35.93
N LYS A 354 -1.96 3.66 -36.11
CA LYS A 354 -1.05 3.17 -37.17
C LYS A 354 0.24 3.99 -37.24
N LEU A 355 0.79 4.32 -36.07
CA LEU A 355 1.99 5.15 -35.99
C LEU A 355 3.21 4.35 -36.49
N LYS A 356 4.04 5.00 -37.31
CA LYS A 356 5.37 4.50 -37.64
C LYS A 356 6.32 5.12 -36.62
N ILE A 357 6.90 4.29 -35.78
CA ILE A 357 7.80 4.69 -34.69
C ILE A 357 9.23 4.32 -35.03
#